data_AF-A0A1Q9NT03-F1
#
_entry.id   AF-A0A1Q9NT03-F1
#
_cell.length_a   1.000
_cell.length_b   1.000
_cell.length_c   1.000
_cell.angle_alpha   90.00
_cell.angle_beta   90.00
_cell.angle_gamma   90.00
#
_symmetry.space_group_name_H-M   'P 1'
#
loop_
_entity.id
_entity.type
_entity.pdbx_description
1 polymer ?
#
loop_
_entity_poly.entity_id
_entity_poly.type
_entity_poly.pdbx_seq_one_letter_code
_entity_poly.pdbx_strand_id
1 'polypeptide(L)'
;MNNESVLFYAPIELKEFLIAVIEQTRKKITIGYKYRSNLTDLSPPCQIFVIWIFPYDQQYFFFTHFDELPDKLIDITYSDHLNLENELRNFISKDYWKMIDEKSEKNKLLFENSSLEDILISDTNNIYENQAIRVYADWIVNGEIDVNFSSSIGGSRKWLNGFKTTFKGILDITTFNILDFFVEMKSKRATEIKQRDAQKKEEDQFIIINGFSSYIFPPVWIGERPFRNIDEKLSRKYFHPDAGEKIINFDYKGNEVFINKIGKIFILNENREHSLLLLNELMAIFLLFGEIFTIKTNNGNLGRFNYNLSTKKFLSSTHKGNRERVWFFNKIDFSYEDFKKWESFNQISVISTEKFNEIIDRIQNLKLNEYCKVLRIFLDANTQLFRDEFNSSFLVCWTLIEGIITNNWKNYKDSKGIESKKGKSKSKSKSNRDMGIRGILKESKRVGIIQNDLENVIDSLREKRNDYVHNNMDKNVDLSRKDCFCILQTAAVIIKKLLQGKSLNSYDTEEIDILKKLLINF
;
A
#
# COMPACT_ATOMS: atom_id res chain seq x y z
N MET A 1 60.27 22.46 4.23
CA MET A 1 58.97 22.47 3.53
C MET A 1 57.93 22.75 4.60
N ASN A 2 57.39 23.96 4.59
CA ASN A 2 56.37 24.39 5.54
C ASN A 2 55.06 23.69 5.19
N ASN A 3 54.53 22.90 6.12
CA ASN A 3 53.13 22.48 6.06
C ASN A 3 52.29 23.69 6.47
N GLU A 4 51.81 24.42 5.47
CA GLU A 4 50.77 25.43 5.67
C GLU A 4 49.51 24.72 6.17
N SER A 5 49.11 25.07 7.39
CA SER A 5 47.83 24.72 7.97
C SER A 5 46.74 25.45 7.19
N VAL A 6 45.84 24.70 6.56
CA VAL A 6 44.69 25.25 5.84
C VAL A 6 43.76 25.86 6.89
N LEU A 7 43.65 27.19 6.87
CA LEU A 7 42.79 27.98 7.74
C LEU A 7 41.31 27.69 7.47
N PHE A 8 40.57 27.57 8.57
CA PHE A 8 39.12 27.46 8.62
C PHE A 8 38.48 28.73 8.11
N TYR A 9 37.43 28.59 7.31
CA TYR A 9 36.67 29.72 6.83
C TYR A 9 35.37 29.88 7.63
N ALA A 10 35.23 31.00 8.33
CA ALA A 10 33.96 31.46 8.88
C ALA A 10 32.89 31.54 7.77
N PRO A 11 31.58 31.56 8.08
CA PRO A 11 30.50 31.63 7.09
C PRO A 11 30.67 32.67 5.98
N ILE A 12 31.19 33.84 6.37
CA ILE A 12 31.49 34.96 5.48
C ILE A 12 32.60 34.58 4.50
N GLU A 13 33.62 33.89 4.99
CA GLU A 13 34.81 33.53 4.23
C GLU A 13 34.54 32.38 3.25
N LEU A 14 33.65 31.42 3.55
CA LEU A 14 33.21 30.40 2.59
C LEU A 14 32.44 31.01 1.43
N LYS A 15 31.54 31.96 1.71
CA LYS A 15 30.80 32.68 0.67
C LYS A 15 31.76 33.44 -0.25
N GLU A 16 32.67 34.22 0.32
CA GLU A 16 33.67 34.98 -0.45
C GLU A 16 34.58 34.07 -1.28
N PHE A 17 35.01 32.95 -0.71
CA PHE A 17 35.77 31.93 -1.42
C PHE A 17 35.03 31.39 -2.64
N LEU A 18 33.75 31.02 -2.49
CA LEU A 18 32.93 30.51 -3.58
C LEU A 18 32.72 31.55 -4.69
N ILE A 19 32.52 32.82 -4.34
CA ILE A 19 32.48 33.92 -5.32
C ILE A 19 33.80 33.99 -6.09
N ALA A 20 34.93 33.98 -5.38
CA ALA A 20 36.25 34.03 -5.99
C ALA A 20 36.49 32.84 -6.93
N VAL A 21 36.04 31.63 -6.57
CA VAL A 21 36.11 30.44 -7.41
C VAL A 21 35.31 30.61 -8.70
N ILE A 22 34.07 31.11 -8.64
CA ILE A 22 33.25 31.40 -9.83
C ILE A 22 33.98 32.38 -10.75
N GLU A 23 34.49 33.49 -10.19
CA GLU A 23 35.15 34.53 -10.97
C GLU A 23 36.44 34.06 -11.65
N GLN A 24 37.29 33.36 -10.91
CA GLN A 24 38.53 32.84 -11.46
C GLN A 24 38.25 31.81 -12.56
N THR A 25 37.23 30.97 -12.38
CA THR A 25 36.86 29.96 -13.37
C THR A 25 36.33 30.62 -14.65
N ARG A 26 35.44 31.61 -14.54
CA ARG A 26 34.93 32.36 -15.70
C ARG A 26 36.01 33.12 -16.45
N LYS A 27 36.96 33.74 -15.73
CA LYS A 27 38.13 34.38 -16.34
C LYS A 27 38.93 33.39 -17.19
N LYS A 28 39.14 32.16 -16.69
CA LYS A 28 39.84 31.09 -17.43
C LYS A 28 39.06 30.59 -18.65
N ILE A 29 37.73 30.48 -18.57
CA ILE A 29 36.88 30.08 -19.71
C ILE A 29 36.97 31.12 -20.85
N THR A 30 37.00 32.40 -20.51
CA THR A 30 37.06 33.51 -21.49
C THR A 30 38.36 33.51 -22.31
N ILE A 31 39.43 32.89 -21.80
CA ILE A 31 40.76 32.82 -22.44
C ILE A 31 40.85 31.61 -23.42
N GLY A 32 39.73 30.94 -23.74
CA GLY A 32 39.67 29.87 -24.73
C GLY A 32 40.04 28.47 -24.18
N TYR A 33 40.21 28.34 -22.86
CA TYR A 33 40.35 27.02 -22.23
C TYR A 33 39.00 26.31 -22.21
N LYS A 34 38.84 25.28 -23.07
CA LYS A 34 37.76 24.28 -22.95
C LYS A 34 38.02 23.38 -21.74
N TYR A 35 37.84 23.90 -20.53
CA TYR A 35 37.80 23.08 -19.33
C TYR A 35 36.46 22.31 -19.30
N ARG A 36 36.49 21.02 -19.65
CA ARG A 36 35.47 20.05 -19.24
C ARG A 36 36.01 19.28 -18.03
N SER A 37 36.18 19.93 -16.89
CA SER A 37 36.35 19.20 -15.63
C SER A 37 34.96 18.86 -15.07
N ASN A 38 34.91 17.80 -14.27
CA ASN A 38 33.68 17.29 -13.67
C ASN A 38 33.11 18.21 -12.57
N LEU A 39 33.78 19.33 -12.28
CA LEU A 39 33.25 20.43 -11.47
C LEU A 39 32.52 21.36 -12.45
N THR A 40 31.22 21.32 -12.31
CA THR A 40 30.16 21.77 -13.21
C THR A 40 30.26 23.20 -13.71
N ASP A 41 29.51 23.43 -14.78
CA ASP A 41 29.26 24.71 -15.41
C ASP A 41 29.06 25.84 -14.38
N LEU A 42 30.06 26.73 -14.26
CA LEU A 42 29.93 27.95 -13.47
C LEU A 42 29.52 29.12 -14.37
N SER A 43 28.99 28.89 -15.57
CA SER A 43 28.55 29.96 -16.47
C SER A 43 27.42 30.80 -15.86
N PRO A 44 27.31 32.09 -16.21
CA PRO A 44 26.21 32.92 -15.74
C PRO A 44 24.87 32.51 -16.38
N PRO A 45 23.75 32.60 -15.63
CA PRO A 45 23.69 32.86 -14.19
C PRO A 45 24.06 31.60 -13.40
N CYS A 46 24.87 31.70 -12.34
CA CYS A 46 25.22 30.57 -11.48
C CYS A 46 24.93 30.92 -10.02
N GLN A 47 24.13 30.11 -9.34
CA GLN A 47 23.90 30.20 -7.89
C GLN A 47 24.42 28.95 -7.19
N ILE A 48 24.90 29.09 -5.95
CA ILE A 48 25.41 27.99 -5.14
C ILE A 48 24.68 27.96 -3.80
N PHE A 49 23.91 26.91 -3.57
CA PHE A 49 23.29 26.66 -2.27
C PHE A 49 24.12 25.63 -1.51
N VAL A 50 24.42 25.90 -0.25
CA VAL A 50 25.26 25.03 0.58
C VAL A 50 24.48 24.61 1.82
N ILE A 51 24.48 23.32 2.13
CA ILE A 51 24.02 22.82 3.44
C ILE A 51 25.25 22.33 4.18
N TRP A 52 25.60 23.01 5.26
CA TRP A 52 26.75 22.69 6.09
C TRP A 52 26.28 22.05 7.39
N ILE A 53 26.65 20.78 7.59
CA ILE A 53 26.29 19.98 8.76
C ILE A 53 27.44 19.95 9.78
N PHE A 54 27.21 20.55 10.94
CA PHE A 54 28.13 20.59 12.07
C PHE A 54 27.79 19.50 13.12
N PRO A 55 28.75 18.93 13.87
CA PRO A 55 30.21 19.10 13.84
C PRO A 55 30.92 18.25 12.79
N TYR A 56 30.18 17.58 11.91
CA TYR A 56 30.73 16.58 11.00
C TYR A 56 31.47 17.16 9.79
N ASP A 57 31.56 18.48 9.69
CA ASP A 57 32.13 19.24 8.56
C ASP A 57 31.68 18.75 7.19
N GLN A 58 30.46 18.25 7.12
CA GLN A 58 29.90 17.76 5.87
C GLN A 58 29.17 18.90 5.16
N GLN A 59 29.57 19.15 3.92
CA GLN A 59 29.01 20.22 3.11
C GLN A 59 28.40 19.64 1.83
N TYR A 60 27.14 19.98 1.59
CA TYR A 60 26.42 19.69 0.36
C TYR A 60 26.33 20.95 -0.47
N PHE A 61 26.96 20.95 -1.64
CA PHE A 61 26.87 22.05 -2.60
C PHE A 61 25.84 21.71 -3.66
N PHE A 62 24.94 22.64 -3.96
CA PHE A 62 23.99 22.61 -5.05
C PHE A 62 24.25 23.81 -5.95
N PHE A 63 24.70 23.55 -7.17
CA PHE A 63 24.89 24.59 -8.18
C PHE A 63 23.61 24.72 -8.99
N THR A 64 23.18 25.91 -9.38
CA THR A 64 21.96 26.10 -10.20
C THR A 64 22.16 27.25 -11.19
N HIS A 65 21.28 27.33 -12.19
CA HIS A 65 21.28 28.37 -13.22
C HIS A 65 19.87 28.96 -13.38
N PHE A 66 19.33 29.53 -12.30
CA PHE A 66 18.03 30.19 -12.34
C PHE A 66 18.19 31.59 -12.91
N ASP A 67 17.50 31.86 -14.03
CA ASP A 67 17.46 33.17 -14.67
C ASP A 67 16.79 34.22 -13.76
N GLU A 68 15.87 33.77 -12.91
CA GLU A 68 15.11 34.59 -11.97
C GLU A 68 15.92 35.03 -10.74
N LEU A 69 17.05 34.36 -10.45
CA LEU A 69 17.88 34.69 -9.30
C LEU A 69 19.16 35.46 -9.70
N PRO A 70 19.68 36.32 -8.81
CA PRO A 70 20.95 36.98 -9.06
C PRO A 70 22.08 35.98 -9.33
N ASP A 71 22.90 36.27 -10.33
CA ASP A 71 24.15 35.55 -10.55
C ASP A 71 25.07 35.67 -9.33
N LYS A 72 25.79 34.59 -9.01
CA LYS A 72 26.62 34.43 -7.80
C LYS A 72 25.85 34.53 -6.48
N LEU A 73 24.53 34.31 -6.48
CA LEU A 73 23.80 34.11 -5.23
C LEU A 73 24.37 32.88 -4.53
N ILE A 74 24.87 33.09 -3.32
CA ILE A 74 25.34 32.01 -2.45
C ILE A 74 24.57 32.09 -1.15
N ASP A 75 23.92 30.97 -0.84
CA ASP A 75 23.08 30.81 0.34
C ASP A 75 23.51 29.55 1.08
N ILE A 76 23.90 29.73 2.33
CA ILE A 76 24.52 28.70 3.17
C ILE A 76 23.59 28.45 4.34
N THR A 77 22.98 27.27 4.37
CA THR A 77 22.18 26.77 5.49
C THR A 77 23.07 25.97 6.42
N TYR A 78 23.14 26.40 7.67
CA TYR A 78 23.85 25.70 8.73
C TYR A 78 22.87 24.78 9.44
N SER A 79 23.29 23.55 9.67
CA SER A 79 22.54 22.64 10.51
C SER A 79 23.46 21.88 11.43
N ASP A 80 23.05 21.67 12.66
CA ASP A 80 23.57 20.54 13.43
C ASP A 80 22.83 19.26 13.03
N HIS A 81 23.36 18.10 13.42
CA HIS A 81 22.75 16.80 13.11
C HIS A 81 21.39 16.55 13.80
N LEU A 82 21.09 17.29 14.87
CA LEU A 82 19.81 17.18 15.59
C LEU A 82 18.71 17.97 14.90
N ASN A 83 19.07 19.06 14.22
CA ASN A 83 18.20 19.97 13.50
C ASN A 83 18.22 19.75 11.98
N LEU A 84 19.04 18.82 11.49
CA LEU A 84 19.21 18.53 10.07
C LEU A 84 17.88 18.33 9.35
N GLU A 85 16.95 17.62 9.99
CA GLU A 85 15.63 17.40 9.41
C GLU A 85 14.86 18.71 9.18
N ASN A 86 14.84 19.60 10.18
CA ASN A 86 14.14 20.88 10.11
C ASN A 86 14.83 21.84 9.14
N GLU A 87 16.16 21.88 9.13
CA GLU A 87 16.92 22.74 8.23
C GLU A 87 16.83 22.26 6.79
N LEU A 88 16.79 20.94 6.54
CA LEU A 88 16.48 20.39 5.21
C LEU A 88 15.08 20.78 4.75
N ARG A 89 14.07 20.75 5.63
CA ARG A 89 12.71 21.22 5.28
C ARG A 89 12.70 22.69 4.93
N ASN A 90 13.28 23.52 5.78
CA ASN A 90 13.40 24.95 5.56
C ASN A 90 14.13 25.23 4.24
N PHE A 91 15.20 24.50 3.98
CA PHE A 91 15.96 24.59 2.74
C PHE A 91 15.11 24.25 1.51
N ILE A 92 14.43 23.08 1.49
CA ILE A 92 13.63 22.60 0.36
C ILE A 92 12.38 23.46 0.12
N SER A 93 11.80 24.02 1.18
CA SER A 93 10.59 24.85 1.09
C SER A 93 10.81 26.26 0.52
N LYS A 94 12.08 26.69 0.35
CA LYS A 94 12.40 27.99 -0.26
C LYS A 94 11.85 28.07 -1.69
N ASP A 95 11.26 29.21 -2.05
CA ASP A 95 10.48 29.37 -3.28
C ASP A 95 11.25 29.07 -4.56
N TYR A 96 12.57 29.29 -4.56
CA TYR A 96 13.39 29.00 -5.74
C TYR A 96 13.52 27.51 -6.07
N TRP A 97 13.24 26.60 -5.13
CA TRP A 97 13.16 25.16 -5.45
C TRP A 97 11.91 24.80 -6.25
N LYS A 98 10.82 25.54 -6.09
CA LYS A 98 9.58 25.36 -6.87
C LYS A 98 9.83 25.64 -8.37
N MET A 99 10.81 26.50 -8.68
CA MET A 99 11.22 26.79 -10.07
C MET A 99 11.81 25.57 -10.78
N ILE A 100 12.37 24.59 -10.06
CA ILE A 100 12.84 23.32 -10.64
C ILE A 100 11.67 22.48 -11.13
N ASP A 101 10.60 22.40 -10.32
CA ASP A 101 9.44 21.56 -10.60
C ASP A 101 8.61 22.11 -11.78
N GLU A 102 8.47 23.44 -11.89
CA GLU A 102 7.68 24.10 -12.93
C GLU A 102 8.33 24.08 -14.33
N LYS A 103 9.67 24.17 -14.43
CA LYS A 103 10.40 24.14 -15.72
C LYS A 103 10.74 22.72 -16.21
N SER A 104 10.21 21.68 -15.55
CA SER A 104 10.73 20.29 -15.64
C SER A 104 10.35 19.47 -16.88
N GLU A 105 9.59 19.98 -17.86
CA GLU A 105 9.27 19.19 -19.07
C GLU A 105 10.53 18.77 -19.86
N LYS A 106 11.58 19.61 -19.89
CA LYS A 106 12.90 19.26 -20.46
C LYS A 106 13.78 18.46 -19.50
N ASN A 107 13.56 18.54 -18.20
CA ASN A 107 14.38 17.88 -17.18
C ASN A 107 13.93 16.45 -16.88
N LYS A 108 12.69 16.06 -17.22
CA LYS A 108 12.18 14.67 -17.10
C LYS A 108 13.08 13.59 -17.71
N LEU A 109 13.95 13.95 -18.67
CA LEU A 109 14.91 13.03 -19.31
C LEU A 109 16.19 12.76 -18.49
N LEU A 110 16.54 13.60 -17.52
CA LEU A 110 17.74 13.44 -16.68
C LEU A 110 17.44 12.82 -15.31
N PHE A 111 16.18 12.91 -14.87
CA PHE A 111 15.68 12.24 -13.68
C PHE A 111 15.01 10.94 -14.09
N GLU A 112 15.78 9.84 -14.08
CA GLU A 112 15.16 8.53 -13.91
C GLU A 112 14.57 8.47 -12.46
N ASN A 113 13.37 9.04 -12.29
CA ASN A 113 12.44 8.80 -11.19
C ASN A 113 12.81 9.25 -9.75
N SER A 114 13.73 10.20 -9.52
CA SER A 114 14.05 10.68 -8.15
C SER A 114 13.93 12.21 -8.01
N SER A 115 13.15 12.69 -7.04
CA SER A 115 13.07 14.12 -6.69
C SER A 115 14.34 14.60 -5.96
N LEU A 116 14.57 15.93 -5.88
CA LEU A 116 15.64 16.52 -5.06
C LEU A 116 15.55 16.05 -3.59
N GLU A 117 14.32 15.93 -3.10
CA GLU A 117 13.99 15.36 -1.80
C GLU A 117 14.56 13.94 -1.65
N ASP A 118 14.30 13.05 -2.61
CA ASP A 118 14.77 11.66 -2.56
C ASP A 118 16.32 11.56 -2.56
N ILE A 119 16.99 12.50 -3.22
CA ILE A 119 18.46 12.60 -3.27
C ILE A 119 19.05 13.08 -1.94
N LEU A 120 18.39 14.03 -1.27
CA LEU A 120 18.78 14.51 0.05
C LEU A 120 18.56 13.44 1.12
N ILE A 121 17.43 12.74 1.05
CA ILE A 121 17.08 11.64 1.96
C ILE A 121 18.05 10.47 1.79
N SER A 122 18.36 10.07 0.55
CA SER A 122 19.31 8.97 0.30
C SER A 122 20.68 9.25 0.92
N ASP A 123 21.15 10.48 0.86
CA ASP A 123 22.46 10.83 1.43
C ASP A 123 22.45 11.02 2.92
N THR A 124 21.38 11.61 3.45
CA THR A 124 21.13 11.67 4.89
C THR A 124 21.12 10.25 5.47
N ASN A 125 20.53 9.29 4.76
CA ASN A 125 20.56 7.88 5.13
C ASN A 125 21.96 7.27 5.08
N ASN A 126 22.73 7.56 4.03
CA ASN A 126 24.13 7.13 3.96
C ASN A 126 24.97 7.71 5.11
N ILE A 127 24.69 8.94 5.57
CA ILE A 127 25.36 9.51 6.75
C ILE A 127 25.04 8.65 7.98
N TYR A 128 23.76 8.47 8.29
CA TYR A 128 23.35 7.75 9.50
C TYR A 128 23.79 6.27 9.49
N GLU A 129 23.75 5.58 8.35
CA GLU A 129 24.18 4.17 8.24
C GLU A 129 25.70 4.00 8.33
N ASN A 130 26.47 4.81 7.59
CA ASN A 130 27.93 4.72 7.64
C ASN A 130 28.49 5.20 8.99
N GLN A 131 27.79 6.09 9.69
CA GLN A 131 28.20 6.57 11.02
C GLN A 131 27.79 5.60 12.14
N ALA A 132 26.57 5.05 12.12
CA ALA A 132 26.16 4.07 13.14
C ALA A 132 27.05 2.82 13.09
N ILE A 133 27.41 2.34 11.90
CA ILE A 133 28.28 1.17 11.74
C ILE A 133 29.72 1.49 12.17
N ARG A 134 30.25 2.68 11.86
CA ARG A 134 31.65 3.05 12.19
C ARG A 134 31.86 3.46 13.63
N VAL A 135 30.97 4.28 14.21
CA VAL A 135 31.05 4.66 15.63
C VAL A 135 30.93 3.44 16.53
N TYR A 136 30.09 2.47 16.17
CA TYR A 136 29.96 1.22 16.92
C TYR A 136 31.14 0.27 16.70
N ALA A 137 31.71 0.21 15.50
CA ALA A 137 32.90 -0.60 15.21
C ALA A 137 34.16 -0.06 15.90
N ASP A 138 34.41 1.26 15.85
CA ASP A 138 35.58 1.88 16.48
C ASP A 138 35.50 1.83 18.01
N TRP A 139 34.30 2.00 18.58
CA TRP A 139 34.09 1.85 20.02
C TRP A 139 34.32 0.41 20.52
N ILE A 140 33.88 -0.61 19.75
CA ILE A 140 34.10 -2.03 20.10
C ILE A 140 35.57 -2.41 19.99
N VAL A 141 36.30 -1.88 19.01
CA VAL A 141 37.68 -2.31 18.72
C VAL A 141 38.71 -1.56 19.57
N ASN A 142 38.51 -0.26 19.85
CA ASN A 142 39.56 0.57 20.44
C ASN A 142 39.24 1.12 21.84
N GLY A 143 38.00 0.99 22.34
CA GLY A 143 37.61 1.54 23.65
C GLY A 143 37.61 3.08 23.75
N GLU A 144 38.14 3.77 22.75
CA GLU A 144 38.15 5.20 22.54
C GLU A 144 37.68 5.52 21.11
N ILE A 145 37.00 6.66 20.93
CA ILE A 145 36.57 7.13 19.62
C ILE A 145 37.79 7.81 18.96
N ASP A 146 38.49 7.09 18.09
CA ASP A 146 39.53 7.67 17.25
C ASP A 146 38.87 8.51 16.14
N VAL A 147 39.05 9.84 16.17
CA VAL A 147 38.37 10.80 15.27
C VAL A 147 39.15 11.02 13.96
N ASN A 148 40.03 10.09 13.58
CA ASN A 148 40.76 10.18 12.32
C ASN A 148 39.85 9.83 11.12
N PHE A 149 39.14 10.84 10.62
CA PHE A 149 38.29 10.73 9.44
C PHE A 149 39.13 10.63 8.15
N SER A 150 39.02 9.50 7.45
CA SER A 150 39.54 9.40 6.09
C SER A 150 38.68 10.19 5.11
N SER A 151 39.30 11.15 4.42
CA SER A 151 38.67 11.92 3.35
C SER A 151 38.55 11.07 2.08
N SER A 152 37.36 10.57 1.78
CA SER A 152 37.05 10.01 0.47
C SER A 152 36.22 11.01 -0.34
N ILE A 153 36.78 11.53 -1.43
CA ILE A 153 36.04 12.29 -2.44
C ILE A 153 35.25 11.26 -3.28
N GLY A 154 34.07 10.89 -2.81
CA GLY A 154 33.12 10.06 -3.54
C GLY A 154 32.05 10.94 -4.18
N GLY A 155 32.20 11.28 -5.47
CA GLY A 155 31.15 11.95 -6.23
C GLY A 155 30.18 10.92 -6.82
N SER A 156 28.92 10.90 -6.36
CA SER A 156 27.86 10.16 -7.05
C SER A 156 27.20 11.07 -8.09
N ARG A 157 27.19 10.65 -9.36
CA ARG A 157 26.64 11.42 -10.48
C ARG A 157 25.15 11.10 -10.64
N LYS A 158 24.27 12.03 -10.26
CA LYS A 158 22.89 12.08 -10.77
C LYS A 158 22.63 13.50 -11.28
N TRP A 159 22.26 13.60 -12.55
CA TRP A 159 22.13 14.87 -13.28
C TRP A 159 20.85 15.60 -12.86
N LEU A 160 20.94 16.43 -11.82
CA LEU A 160 20.15 17.66 -11.77
C LEU A 160 20.84 18.69 -12.67
N ASN A 161 20.17 19.78 -13.05
CA ASN A 161 20.87 21.02 -13.40
C ASN A 161 21.50 21.66 -12.14
N GLY A 162 22.21 20.81 -11.38
CA GLY A 162 22.96 21.08 -10.19
C GLY A 162 23.82 19.89 -9.83
N PHE A 163 25.09 20.16 -9.57
CA PHE A 163 26.01 19.16 -9.05
C PHE A 163 25.74 18.93 -7.58
N LYS A 164 26.03 17.72 -7.11
CA LYS A 164 26.17 17.39 -5.71
C LYS A 164 27.61 16.94 -5.47
N THR A 165 28.43 17.81 -4.89
CA THR A 165 29.71 17.37 -4.29
C THR A 165 29.45 17.13 -2.81
N THR A 166 29.63 15.91 -2.35
CA THR A 166 29.87 15.63 -0.93
C THR A 166 31.37 15.77 -0.68
N PHE A 167 31.76 16.83 0.03
CA PHE A 167 33.07 16.86 0.66
C PHE A 167 32.98 16.11 2.00
N LYS A 168 33.86 15.13 2.18
CA LYS A 168 34.00 14.38 3.43
C LYS A 168 35.42 14.62 3.94
N GLY A 169 35.55 15.44 4.96
CA GLY A 169 36.82 15.72 5.64
C GLY A 169 36.56 16.45 6.94
N ILE A 170 37.23 16.03 8.02
CA ILE A 170 37.33 16.82 9.24
C ILE A 170 38.40 17.87 8.98
N LEU A 171 38.06 19.13 9.20
CA LEU A 171 39.04 20.15 9.53
C LEU A 171 38.95 20.28 11.07
N ASP A 172 40.08 20.04 11.74
CA ASP A 172 40.23 19.83 13.19
C ASP A 172 39.84 21.03 14.09
N ILE A 173 38.72 20.93 14.83
CA ILE A 173 38.21 22.02 15.69
C ILE A 173 38.49 21.69 17.17
N THR A 174 39.33 22.53 17.80
CA THR A 174 39.43 22.58 19.26
C THR A 174 38.44 23.59 19.85
N THR A 175 37.62 23.08 20.78
CA THR A 175 36.94 23.73 21.92
C THR A 175 36.46 25.18 21.79
N PHE A 176 35.17 25.32 21.48
CA PHE A 176 34.33 26.40 22.02
C PHE A 176 33.18 25.79 22.83
N ASN A 177 32.78 26.46 23.92
CA ASN A 177 32.04 25.91 25.06
C ASN A 177 30.55 25.64 24.77
N ILE A 178 30.28 24.67 23.89
CA ILE A 178 28.95 24.24 23.42
C ILE A 178 28.19 23.40 24.47
N LEU A 179 28.88 22.88 25.48
CA LEU A 179 28.30 22.08 26.57
C LEU A 179 27.27 22.85 27.40
N ASP A 180 27.47 24.15 27.61
CA ASP A 180 26.56 24.97 28.42
C ASP A 180 25.20 25.22 27.72
N PHE A 181 25.20 25.35 26.38
CA PHE A 181 23.99 25.46 25.57
C PHE A 181 23.15 24.17 25.59
N PHE A 182 23.80 23.01 25.58
CA PHE A 182 23.11 21.70 25.62
C PHE A 182 22.51 21.37 26.99
N VAL A 183 23.12 21.82 28.09
CA VAL A 183 22.57 21.66 29.44
C VAL A 183 21.32 22.54 29.62
N GLU A 184 21.31 23.74 29.05
CA GLU A 184 20.14 24.63 29.07
C GLU A 184 18.97 24.07 28.24
N MET A 185 19.24 23.51 27.06
CA MET A 185 18.22 22.87 26.19
C MET A 185 17.63 21.60 26.81
N LYS A 186 18.44 20.76 27.48
CA LYS A 186 17.95 19.55 28.17
C LYS A 186 17.06 19.88 29.36
N SER A 187 17.38 20.94 30.11
CA SER A 187 16.61 21.34 31.30
C SER A 187 15.26 21.98 30.96
N LYS A 188 15.18 22.79 29.88
CA LYS A 188 13.91 23.31 29.33
C LYS A 188 13.00 22.19 28.80
N ARG A 189 13.53 21.20 28.07
CA ARG A 189 12.72 20.06 27.59
C ARG A 189 12.25 19.13 28.70
N ALA A 190 13.08 18.87 29.71
CA ALA A 190 12.70 18.02 30.84
C ALA A 190 11.55 18.63 31.68
N THR A 191 11.45 19.96 31.72
CA THR A 191 10.37 20.68 32.41
C THR A 191 9.08 20.73 31.58
N GLU A 192 9.17 20.91 30.26
CA GLU A 192 8.02 20.85 29.35
C GLU A 192 7.38 19.44 29.27
N ILE A 193 8.19 18.38 29.28
CA ILE A 193 7.71 16.98 29.27
C ILE A 193 6.99 16.66 30.58
N LYS A 194 7.54 17.08 31.72
CA LYS A 194 6.91 16.87 33.04
C LYS A 194 5.60 17.64 33.22
N GLN A 195 5.48 18.84 32.63
CA GLN A 195 4.23 19.61 32.66
C GLN A 195 3.15 19.00 31.75
N ARG A 196 3.52 18.47 30.57
CA ARG A 196 2.60 17.74 29.69
C ARG A 196 2.13 16.40 30.28
N ASP A 197 3.01 15.69 30.98
CA ASP A 197 2.67 14.39 31.59
C ASP A 197 1.80 14.55 32.86
N ALA A 198 1.90 15.70 33.54
CA ALA A 198 1.07 16.03 34.71
C ALA A 198 -0.35 16.51 34.33
N GLN A 199 -0.52 17.22 33.20
CA GLN A 199 -1.84 17.65 32.71
C GLN A 199 -2.65 16.53 32.02
N LYS A 200 -2.01 15.42 31.62
CA LYS A 200 -2.67 14.33 30.87
C LYS A 200 -3.35 13.26 31.75
N LYS A 201 -3.39 13.47 33.07
CA LYS A 201 -3.79 12.45 34.05
C LYS A 201 -5.20 12.56 34.60
N GLU A 202 -6.00 13.54 34.18
CA GLU A 202 -7.32 13.78 34.80
C GLU A 202 -8.56 13.69 33.91
N GLU A 203 -8.48 13.49 32.59
CA GLU A 203 -9.71 13.40 31.76
C GLU A 203 -9.70 12.19 30.84
N ASP A 204 -10.44 11.16 31.26
CA ASP A 204 -11.58 10.57 30.55
C ASP A 204 -11.76 9.11 30.98
N GLN A 205 -12.96 8.78 31.48
CA GLN A 205 -13.42 7.40 31.51
C GLN A 205 -13.62 6.92 30.07
N PHE A 206 -12.53 6.49 29.44
CA PHE A 206 -12.56 6.04 28.06
C PHE A 206 -13.41 4.77 27.95
N ILE A 207 -14.48 4.84 27.16
CA ILE A 207 -15.18 3.63 26.73
C ILE A 207 -14.33 2.99 25.64
N ILE A 208 -13.54 1.99 26.04
CA ILE A 208 -12.68 1.21 25.15
C ILE A 208 -13.45 -0.02 24.69
N ILE A 209 -13.60 -0.17 23.37
CA ILE A 209 -14.14 -1.37 22.75
C ILE A 209 -13.00 -2.15 22.10
N ASN A 210 -13.00 -3.46 22.32
CA ASN A 210 -12.10 -4.38 21.65
C ASN A 210 -12.69 -4.83 20.30
N GLY A 211 -11.82 -5.03 19.32
CA GLY A 211 -12.24 -5.53 18.01
C GLY A 211 -11.17 -6.34 17.31
N PHE A 212 -11.55 -6.89 16.16
CA PHE A 212 -10.65 -7.62 15.27
C PHE A 212 -10.57 -6.97 13.90
N SER A 213 -9.37 -6.98 13.34
CA SER A 213 -9.10 -6.40 12.03
C SER A 213 -8.36 -7.37 11.12
N SER A 214 -8.50 -7.18 9.81
CA SER A 214 -7.67 -7.85 8.83
C SER A 214 -7.53 -6.99 7.58
N TYR A 215 -6.47 -7.21 6.82
CA TYR A 215 -6.26 -6.55 5.53
C TYR A 215 -7.04 -7.26 4.43
N ILE A 216 -7.64 -6.49 3.53
CA ILE A 216 -7.99 -6.97 2.20
C ILE A 216 -6.70 -7.51 1.56
N PHE A 217 -6.76 -8.69 0.96
CA PHE A 217 -5.62 -9.28 0.27
C PHE A 217 -6.06 -9.88 -1.06
N PRO A 218 -5.32 -9.64 -2.16
CA PRO A 218 -4.19 -8.71 -2.29
C PRO A 218 -4.55 -7.30 -1.85
N PRO A 219 -3.59 -6.50 -1.35
CA PRO A 219 -3.97 -5.24 -0.74
C PRO A 219 -4.42 -4.20 -1.75
N VAL A 220 -5.14 -3.23 -1.21
CA VAL A 220 -5.91 -2.26 -1.96
C VAL A 220 -5.70 -0.90 -1.34
N TRP A 221 -5.48 0.10 -2.17
CA TRP A 221 -5.48 1.49 -1.73
C TRP A 221 -6.82 2.13 -2.06
N ILE A 222 -7.42 2.78 -1.06
CA ILE A 222 -8.72 3.45 -1.19
C ILE A 222 -8.46 4.95 -1.25
N GLY A 223 -8.91 5.58 -2.33
CA GLY A 223 -8.60 6.95 -2.69
C GLY A 223 -7.29 7.01 -3.47
N GLU A 224 -6.26 7.51 -2.82
CA GLU A 224 -4.95 7.71 -3.43
C GLU A 224 -3.93 6.69 -2.93
N ARG A 225 -2.92 6.43 -3.77
CA ARG A 225 -1.74 5.69 -3.36
C ARG A 225 -1.11 6.45 -2.19
N PRO A 226 -0.85 5.80 -1.05
CA PRO A 226 -0.21 6.49 0.04
C PRO A 226 1.25 6.80 -0.36
N PHE A 227 1.68 8.03 -0.15
CA PHE A 227 3.05 8.48 -0.35
C PHE A 227 3.70 8.73 1.00
N ARG A 228 5.00 8.43 1.12
CA ARG A 228 5.77 8.84 2.28
C ARG A 228 5.86 10.36 2.29
N ASN A 229 5.41 11.00 3.35
CA ASN A 229 5.74 12.41 3.55
C ASN A 229 7.22 12.57 3.94
N ILE A 230 7.73 13.80 3.91
CA ILE A 230 9.14 14.10 4.22
C ILE A 230 9.53 13.56 5.61
N ASP A 231 8.63 13.63 6.61
CA ASP A 231 8.87 13.10 7.97
C ASP A 231 9.08 11.59 7.96
N GLU A 232 8.23 10.85 7.24
CA GLU A 232 8.34 9.40 7.12
C GLU A 232 9.59 8.98 6.33
N LYS A 233 9.99 9.78 5.33
CA LYS A 233 11.21 9.51 4.57
C LYS A 233 12.48 9.78 5.39
N LEU A 234 12.53 10.87 6.16
CA LEU A 234 13.69 11.27 6.95
C LEU A 234 13.82 10.52 8.28
N SER A 235 12.71 10.27 8.98
CA SER A 235 12.74 9.65 10.31
C SER A 235 13.12 8.16 10.30
N ARG A 236 13.20 7.53 9.12
CA ARG A 236 13.33 6.07 8.95
C ARG A 236 12.26 5.27 9.69
N LYS A 237 11.23 5.93 10.22
CA LYS A 237 10.11 5.25 10.82
C LYS A 237 9.42 4.50 9.70
N TYR A 238 9.11 3.24 9.98
CA TYR A 238 8.36 2.38 9.08
C TYR A 238 7.22 3.17 8.47
N PHE A 239 7.09 3.15 7.13
CA PHE A 239 5.91 3.68 6.48
C PHE A 239 4.72 2.95 7.07
N HIS A 240 4.00 3.65 7.94
CA HIS A 240 2.77 3.18 8.52
C HIS A 240 1.70 4.09 7.95
N PRO A 241 1.39 3.96 6.64
CA PRO A 241 0.46 4.84 5.95
C PRO A 241 -0.79 4.92 6.81
N ASP A 242 -1.02 6.11 7.37
CA ASP A 242 -1.65 6.33 8.66
C ASP A 242 -2.65 5.24 9.02
N ALA A 243 -2.17 4.20 9.72
CA ALA A 243 -2.96 3.01 9.98
C ALA A 243 -4.23 3.33 10.81
N GLY A 244 -4.27 4.51 11.42
CA GLY A 244 -5.39 5.05 12.19
C GLY A 244 -6.31 6.05 11.46
N GLU A 245 -5.96 6.53 10.26
CA GLU A 245 -6.85 7.41 9.51
C GLU A 245 -8.02 6.61 8.92
N LYS A 246 -9.19 6.81 9.51
CA LYS A 246 -10.44 6.25 9.00
C LYS A 246 -10.82 6.99 7.73
N ILE A 247 -11.11 6.24 6.68
CA ILE A 247 -11.79 6.82 5.52
C ILE A 247 -13.29 6.61 5.69
N ILE A 248 -13.69 5.38 6.01
CA ILE A 248 -15.09 4.97 5.91
C ILE A 248 -15.51 4.29 7.21
N ASN A 249 -16.71 4.64 7.67
CA ASN A 249 -17.38 4.06 8.81
C ASN A 249 -18.81 3.69 8.42
N PHE A 250 -19.23 2.46 8.72
CA PHE A 250 -20.60 2.01 8.48
C PHE A 250 -21.00 0.91 9.46
N ASP A 251 -22.30 0.75 9.70
CA ASP A 251 -22.83 -0.41 10.40
C ASP A 251 -22.96 -1.59 9.44
N TYR A 252 -22.48 -2.76 9.87
CA TYR A 252 -22.71 -4.03 9.20
C TYR A 252 -23.25 -5.06 10.18
N LYS A 253 -24.56 -5.34 10.09
CA LYS A 253 -25.28 -6.29 10.93
C LYS A 253 -25.15 -5.96 12.43
N GLY A 254 -25.27 -4.70 12.79
CA GLY A 254 -25.19 -4.24 14.18
C GLY A 254 -23.76 -4.16 14.72
N ASN A 255 -22.75 -4.20 13.85
CA ASN A 255 -21.35 -4.01 14.22
C ASN A 255 -20.80 -2.80 13.49
N GLU A 256 -20.14 -1.89 14.22
CA GLU A 256 -19.44 -0.77 13.60
C GLU A 256 -18.19 -1.29 12.88
N VAL A 257 -18.07 -0.93 11.60
CA VAL A 257 -16.98 -1.34 10.72
C VAL A 257 -16.24 -0.10 10.23
N PHE A 258 -14.92 -0.11 10.38
CA PHE A 258 -14.05 0.93 9.82
C PHE A 258 -13.16 0.36 8.72
N ILE A 259 -12.88 1.18 7.71
CA ILE A 259 -11.89 0.86 6.68
C ILE A 259 -10.97 2.06 6.49
N ASN A 260 -9.66 1.79 6.45
CA ASN A 260 -8.62 2.81 6.27
C ASN A 260 -8.06 2.83 4.83
N LYS A 261 -7.19 3.79 4.53
CA LYS A 261 -6.57 4.03 3.21
C LYS A 261 -5.85 2.84 2.60
N ILE A 262 -5.42 1.89 3.43
CA ILE A 262 -4.67 0.71 3.02
C ILE A 262 -5.52 -0.57 2.97
N GLY A 263 -6.84 -0.43 2.95
CA GLY A 263 -7.74 -1.57 2.82
C GLY A 263 -7.74 -2.48 4.06
N LYS A 264 -7.43 -1.94 5.24
CA LYS A 264 -7.59 -2.66 6.51
C LYS A 264 -9.02 -2.48 7.01
N ILE A 265 -9.70 -3.59 7.25
CA ILE A 265 -11.06 -3.63 7.78
C ILE A 265 -10.97 -3.87 9.28
N PHE A 266 -11.67 -3.06 10.07
CA PHE A 266 -11.77 -3.15 11.52
C PHE A 266 -13.23 -3.40 11.88
N ILE A 267 -13.49 -4.42 12.71
CA ILE A 267 -14.83 -4.72 13.21
C ILE A 267 -14.84 -4.59 14.73
N LEU A 268 -15.71 -3.71 15.25
CA LEU A 268 -15.94 -3.57 16.70
C LEU A 268 -16.79 -4.74 17.22
N ASN A 269 -16.13 -5.88 17.42
CA ASN A 269 -16.74 -7.05 18.02
C ASN A 269 -15.70 -7.87 18.80
N GLU A 270 -15.99 -8.19 20.05
CA GLU A 270 -15.05 -8.93 20.92
C GLU A 270 -14.99 -10.44 20.62
N ASN A 271 -15.98 -10.96 19.89
CA ASN A 271 -16.00 -12.35 19.44
C ASN A 271 -15.16 -12.50 18.16
N ARG A 272 -14.00 -13.14 18.32
CA ARG A 272 -13.05 -13.41 17.23
C ARG A 272 -13.65 -14.17 16.07
N GLU A 273 -14.37 -15.25 16.33
CA GLU A 273 -14.94 -16.11 15.29
C GLU A 273 -16.05 -15.38 14.53
N HIS A 274 -16.88 -14.60 15.25
CA HIS A 274 -17.89 -13.77 14.62
C HIS A 274 -17.27 -12.70 13.72
N SER A 275 -16.24 -12.00 14.22
CA SER A 275 -15.48 -11.02 13.43
C SER A 275 -14.87 -11.65 12.17
N LEU A 276 -14.32 -12.87 12.27
CA LEU A 276 -13.77 -13.60 11.13
C LEU A 276 -14.84 -13.88 10.06
N LEU A 277 -16.03 -14.28 10.49
CA LEU A 277 -17.15 -14.53 9.58
C LEU A 277 -17.58 -13.24 8.87
N LEU A 278 -17.74 -12.13 9.61
CA LEU A 278 -18.10 -10.83 9.05
C LEU A 278 -17.02 -10.30 8.10
N LEU A 279 -15.74 -10.41 8.45
CA LEU A 279 -14.63 -10.02 7.57
C LEU A 279 -14.65 -10.79 6.25
N ASN A 280 -14.82 -12.12 6.29
CA ASN A 280 -14.88 -12.94 5.09
C ASN A 280 -16.16 -12.70 4.28
N GLU A 281 -17.28 -12.38 4.92
CA GLU A 281 -18.48 -11.92 4.21
C GLU A 281 -18.22 -10.61 3.46
N LEU A 282 -17.66 -9.59 4.13
CA LEU A 282 -17.33 -8.31 3.50
C LEU A 282 -16.35 -8.49 2.34
N MET A 283 -15.30 -9.30 2.51
CA MET A 283 -14.36 -9.63 1.43
C MET A 283 -15.06 -10.28 0.23
N ALA A 284 -15.97 -11.21 0.47
CA ALA A 284 -16.77 -11.82 -0.60
C ALA A 284 -17.64 -10.78 -1.33
N ILE A 285 -18.23 -9.83 -0.60
CA ILE A 285 -19.06 -8.78 -1.19
C ILE A 285 -18.20 -7.79 -1.99
N PHE A 286 -17.01 -7.44 -1.51
CA PHE A 286 -16.03 -6.62 -2.24
C PHE A 286 -15.58 -7.29 -3.54
N LEU A 287 -15.35 -8.60 -3.51
CA LEU A 287 -15.07 -9.40 -4.71
C LEU A 287 -16.25 -9.38 -5.68
N LEU A 288 -17.47 -9.49 -5.17
CA LEU A 288 -18.67 -9.58 -5.99
C LEU A 288 -19.01 -8.24 -6.65
N PHE A 289 -19.17 -7.17 -5.88
CA PHE A 289 -19.68 -5.88 -6.38
C PHE A 289 -18.61 -4.82 -6.59
N GLY A 290 -17.47 -4.93 -5.93
CA GLY A 290 -16.42 -3.93 -6.00
C GLY A 290 -15.40 -4.16 -7.09
N GLU A 291 -15.41 -5.36 -7.69
CA GLU A 291 -14.32 -5.85 -8.56
C GLU A 291 -12.97 -5.81 -7.84
N ILE A 292 -13.00 -5.79 -6.50
CA ILE A 292 -11.83 -5.80 -5.66
C ILE A 292 -11.47 -7.26 -5.48
N PHE A 293 -10.35 -7.68 -6.05
CA PHE A 293 -9.90 -9.04 -5.87
C PHE A 293 -9.57 -9.30 -4.39
N THR A 294 -10.28 -10.24 -3.75
CA THR A 294 -10.08 -10.59 -2.34
C THR A 294 -9.97 -12.09 -2.13
N ILE A 295 -9.20 -12.49 -1.13
CA ILE A 295 -9.12 -13.89 -0.67
C ILE A 295 -9.46 -14.02 0.81
N LYS A 296 -9.91 -15.20 1.20
CA LYS A 296 -10.33 -15.56 2.56
C LYS A 296 -9.23 -15.27 3.58
N THR A 297 -9.61 -14.59 4.65
CA THR A 297 -8.77 -14.44 5.84
C THR A 297 -9.02 -15.59 6.82
N ASN A 298 -7.97 -15.99 7.54
CA ASN A 298 -8.03 -17.06 8.53
C ASN A 298 -7.76 -16.49 9.92
N ASN A 299 -7.96 -17.32 10.96
CA ASN A 299 -7.73 -16.91 12.34
C ASN A 299 -6.31 -16.38 12.59
N GLY A 300 -5.30 -16.95 11.93
CA GLY A 300 -3.92 -16.49 12.03
C GLY A 300 -3.73 -15.07 11.51
N ASN A 301 -4.54 -14.60 10.56
CA ASN A 301 -4.38 -13.29 9.93
C ASN A 301 -5.20 -12.17 10.60
N LEU A 302 -5.83 -12.46 11.75
CA LEU A 302 -6.57 -11.46 12.51
C LEU A 302 -5.64 -10.67 13.44
N GLY A 303 -5.70 -9.36 13.34
CA GLY A 303 -5.21 -8.47 14.37
C GLY A 303 -6.27 -8.14 15.41
N ARG A 304 -5.84 -7.85 16.62
CA ARG A 304 -6.67 -7.26 17.67
C ARG A 304 -6.44 -5.76 17.71
N PHE A 305 -7.47 -4.98 18.01
CA PHE A 305 -7.33 -3.56 18.21
C PHE A 305 -8.22 -3.06 19.36
N ASN A 306 -7.80 -1.94 19.94
CA ASN A 306 -8.55 -1.22 20.96
C ASN A 306 -8.99 0.11 20.38
N TYR A 307 -10.26 0.43 20.52
CA TYR A 307 -10.85 1.63 19.96
C TYR A 307 -11.59 2.42 21.03
N ASN A 308 -11.32 3.71 21.09
CA ASN A 308 -11.93 4.62 22.03
C ASN A 308 -13.16 5.27 21.39
N LEU A 309 -14.35 4.94 21.89
CA LEU A 309 -15.61 5.49 21.37
C LEU A 309 -15.70 7.00 21.53
N SER A 310 -15.28 7.52 22.70
CA SER A 310 -15.41 8.94 23.03
C SER A 310 -14.52 9.80 22.12
N THR A 311 -13.25 9.42 21.96
CA THR A 311 -12.30 10.19 21.13
C THR A 311 -12.32 9.81 19.66
N LYS A 312 -13.02 8.72 19.31
CA LYS A 312 -13.03 8.10 17.98
C LYS A 312 -11.64 7.74 17.45
N LYS A 313 -10.69 7.42 18.34
CA LYS A 313 -9.30 7.08 17.99
C LYS A 313 -8.96 5.62 18.27
N PHE A 314 -8.12 5.04 17.43
CA PHE A 314 -7.49 3.75 17.71
C PHE A 314 -6.42 3.94 18.78
N LEU A 315 -6.49 3.15 19.85
CA LEU A 315 -5.52 3.19 20.95
C LEU A 315 -4.35 2.24 20.69
N SER A 316 -4.63 1.07 20.13
CA SER A 316 -3.62 0.08 19.77
C SER A 316 -4.14 -0.84 18.68
N SER A 317 -3.23 -1.39 17.88
CA SER A 317 -3.52 -2.47 16.93
C SER A 317 -2.36 -3.45 16.94
N THR A 318 -2.62 -4.72 17.24
CA THR A 318 -1.63 -5.79 17.26
C THR A 318 -2.01 -6.81 16.20
N HIS A 319 -1.07 -7.18 15.33
CA HIS A 319 -1.28 -8.27 14.36
C HIS A 319 -0.32 -9.40 14.72
N LYS A 320 -0.89 -10.55 15.12
CA LYS A 320 -0.15 -11.77 15.40
C LYS A 320 -0.44 -12.76 14.28
N GLY A 321 0.09 -12.51 13.09
CA GLY A 321 -0.28 -13.28 11.91
C GLY A 321 0.83 -13.56 10.91
N ASN A 322 0.54 -14.54 10.04
CA ASN A 322 1.51 -15.12 9.12
C ASN A 322 2.11 -14.07 8.20
N ARG A 323 3.38 -14.29 7.84
CA ARG A 323 4.26 -13.26 7.27
C ARG A 323 3.61 -12.55 6.10
N GLU A 324 3.08 -13.20 5.07
CA GLU A 324 2.65 -12.56 3.79
C GLU A 324 1.72 -11.33 3.89
N ARG A 325 0.56 -11.42 4.57
CA ARG A 325 -0.40 -10.29 4.66
C ARG A 325 0.15 -9.13 5.50
N VAL A 326 0.96 -9.43 6.50
CA VAL A 326 1.61 -8.43 7.36
C VAL A 326 2.94 -7.98 6.74
N TRP A 327 3.61 -8.85 5.97
CA TRP A 327 4.86 -8.64 5.22
C TRP A 327 4.66 -7.61 4.15
N PHE A 328 3.49 -7.60 3.50
CA PHE A 328 3.11 -6.53 2.59
C PHE A 328 3.39 -5.15 3.21
N PHE A 329 3.12 -4.99 4.51
CA PHE A 329 3.31 -3.73 5.23
C PHE A 329 4.64 -3.67 5.99
N ASN A 330 5.18 -4.79 6.46
CA ASN A 330 6.47 -4.81 7.15
C ASN A 330 7.66 -4.69 6.20
N LYS A 331 7.51 -5.07 4.92
CA LYS A 331 8.53 -4.86 3.88
C LYS A 331 8.48 -3.47 3.25
N ILE A 332 7.72 -2.54 3.81
CA ILE A 332 7.86 -1.17 3.36
C ILE A 332 9.26 -0.62 3.70
N ASP A 333 10.12 -1.35 4.41
CA ASP A 333 11.59 -1.13 4.45
C ASP A 333 12.33 -1.28 3.11
N PHE A 334 11.62 -1.62 2.03
CA PHE A 334 12.18 -1.63 0.69
C PHE A 334 12.68 -0.25 0.26
N SER A 335 13.79 -0.26 -0.49
CA SER A 335 14.12 0.88 -1.35
C SER A 335 12.90 1.21 -2.24
N TYR A 336 12.74 2.46 -2.64
CA TYR A 336 11.62 2.86 -3.51
C TYR A 336 11.54 2.01 -4.79
N GLU A 337 12.69 1.58 -5.31
CA GLU A 337 12.79 0.70 -6.48
C GLU A 337 12.28 -0.72 -6.20
N ASP A 338 12.59 -1.30 -5.04
CA ASP A 338 12.07 -2.61 -4.64
C ASP A 338 10.57 -2.54 -4.39
N PHE A 339 10.08 -1.44 -3.82
CA PHE A 339 8.63 -1.20 -3.65
C PHE A 339 7.92 -1.11 -4.99
N LYS A 340 8.45 -0.39 -5.99
CA LYS A 340 7.89 -0.33 -7.35
C LYS A 340 7.89 -1.69 -8.05
N LYS A 341 9.00 -2.43 -8.01
CA LYS A 341 9.08 -3.78 -8.56
C LYS A 341 8.02 -4.66 -7.92
N TRP A 342 7.95 -4.65 -6.60
CA TRP A 342 7.00 -5.44 -5.85
C TRP A 342 5.54 -5.04 -6.10
N GLU A 343 5.22 -3.74 -6.21
CA GLU A 343 3.88 -3.27 -6.57
C GLU A 343 3.46 -3.83 -7.94
N SER A 344 4.36 -3.78 -8.92
CA SER A 344 4.11 -4.33 -10.26
C SER A 344 3.86 -5.84 -10.21
N PHE A 345 4.51 -6.57 -9.30
CA PHE A 345 4.29 -8.01 -9.10
C PHE A 345 2.97 -8.32 -8.38
N ASN A 346 2.53 -7.47 -7.45
CA ASN A 346 1.39 -7.76 -6.58
C ASN A 346 0.07 -7.16 -7.06
N GLN A 347 0.08 -6.44 -8.19
CA GLN A 347 -1.11 -5.88 -8.84
C GLN A 347 -1.98 -5.11 -7.84
N ILE A 348 -1.36 -4.24 -7.03
CA ILE A 348 -2.07 -3.45 -6.03
C ILE A 348 -3.12 -2.61 -6.75
N SER A 349 -4.38 -2.82 -6.37
CA SER A 349 -5.48 -2.07 -6.95
C SER A 349 -5.66 -0.75 -6.20
N VAL A 350 -5.83 0.32 -6.95
CA VAL A 350 -6.25 1.62 -6.43
C VAL A 350 -7.71 1.79 -6.79
N ILE A 351 -8.55 1.97 -5.78
CA ILE A 351 -9.97 2.22 -5.95
C ILE A 351 -10.29 3.61 -5.42
N SER A 352 -11.01 4.42 -6.20
CA SER A 352 -11.39 5.75 -5.74
C SER A 352 -12.31 5.67 -4.52
N THR A 353 -12.31 6.71 -3.68
CA THR A 353 -13.15 6.76 -2.49
C THR A 353 -14.64 6.74 -2.86
N GLU A 354 -15.02 7.35 -3.98
CA GLU A 354 -16.39 7.37 -4.50
C GLU A 354 -16.87 5.96 -4.87
N LYS A 355 -16.08 5.24 -5.70
CA LYS A 355 -16.42 3.86 -6.08
C LYS A 355 -16.49 2.96 -4.84
N PHE A 356 -15.63 3.18 -3.85
CA PHE A 356 -15.68 2.41 -2.61
C PHE A 356 -16.93 2.73 -1.78
N ASN A 357 -17.32 4.00 -1.67
CA ASN A 357 -18.57 4.40 -1.00
C ASN A 357 -19.81 3.80 -1.68
N GLU A 358 -19.86 3.76 -3.02
CA GLU A 358 -20.95 3.09 -3.75
C GLU A 358 -21.07 1.60 -3.39
N ILE A 359 -19.94 0.92 -3.17
CA ILE A 359 -19.94 -0.48 -2.73
C ILE A 359 -20.51 -0.60 -1.31
N ILE A 360 -20.14 0.31 -0.41
CA ILE A 360 -20.67 0.34 0.96
C ILE A 360 -22.17 0.62 0.98
N ASP A 361 -22.63 1.59 0.21
CA ASP A 361 -24.06 1.91 0.08
C ASP A 361 -24.84 0.68 -0.44
N ARG A 362 -24.28 -0.05 -1.40
CA ARG A 362 -24.86 -1.32 -1.85
C ARG A 362 -24.92 -2.34 -0.72
N ILE A 363 -23.81 -2.55 0.01
CA ILE A 363 -23.73 -3.51 1.14
C ILE A 363 -24.86 -3.26 2.15
N GLN A 364 -25.09 -2.01 2.53
CA GLN A 364 -26.12 -1.65 3.52
C GLN A 364 -27.54 -1.97 3.06
N ASN A 365 -27.78 -2.00 1.74
CA ASN A 365 -29.08 -2.28 1.15
C ASN A 365 -29.32 -3.77 0.82
N LEU A 366 -28.32 -4.65 0.99
CA LEU A 366 -28.45 -6.08 0.66
C LEU A 366 -29.14 -6.88 1.76
N LYS A 367 -30.07 -7.76 1.35
CA LYS A 367 -30.69 -8.76 2.23
C LYS A 367 -29.78 -9.98 2.39
N LEU A 368 -28.76 -9.85 3.24
CA LEU A 368 -27.64 -10.81 3.30
C LEU A 368 -27.89 -12.05 4.16
N ASN A 369 -28.83 -12.03 5.10
CA ASN A 369 -28.94 -13.04 6.16
C ASN A 369 -29.00 -14.48 5.63
N GLU A 370 -29.69 -14.71 4.51
CA GLU A 370 -29.86 -16.04 3.91
C GLU A 370 -28.64 -16.49 3.07
N TYR A 371 -27.80 -15.55 2.61
CA TYR A 371 -26.73 -15.79 1.65
C TYR A 371 -25.32 -15.71 2.23
N CYS A 372 -25.20 -15.49 3.54
CA CYS A 372 -23.91 -15.38 4.25
C CYS A 372 -22.99 -16.59 3.99
N LYS A 373 -23.56 -17.80 4.06
CA LYS A 373 -22.81 -19.04 3.82
C LYS A 373 -22.40 -19.17 2.36
N VAL A 374 -23.28 -18.76 1.43
CA VAL A 374 -23.02 -18.77 -0.02
C VAL A 374 -21.84 -17.85 -0.35
N LEU A 375 -21.83 -16.63 0.19
CA LEU A 375 -20.75 -15.66 0.02
C LEU A 375 -19.40 -16.19 0.52
N ARG A 376 -19.36 -16.83 1.68
CA ARG A 376 -18.10 -17.41 2.20
C ARG A 376 -17.59 -18.57 1.35
N ILE A 377 -18.47 -19.45 0.87
CA ILE A 377 -18.08 -20.55 -0.03
C ILE A 377 -17.56 -20.00 -1.36
N PHE A 378 -18.18 -18.93 -1.88
CA PHE A 378 -17.71 -18.23 -3.07
C PHE A 378 -16.30 -17.65 -2.87
N LEU A 379 -16.03 -17.00 -1.74
CA LEU A 379 -14.70 -16.50 -1.41
C LEU A 379 -13.67 -17.62 -1.24
N ASP A 380 -14.08 -18.76 -0.68
CA ASP A 380 -13.22 -19.95 -0.55
C ASP A 380 -12.77 -20.47 -1.91
N ALA A 381 -13.70 -20.56 -2.88
CA ALA A 381 -13.36 -20.95 -4.23
C ALA A 381 -12.40 -19.95 -4.89
N ASN A 382 -12.65 -18.64 -4.77
CA ASN A 382 -11.71 -17.63 -5.28
C ASN A 382 -10.32 -17.74 -4.63
N THR A 383 -10.27 -18.08 -3.35
CA THR A 383 -9.01 -18.29 -2.62
C THR A 383 -8.24 -19.49 -3.15
N GLN A 384 -8.93 -20.56 -3.56
CA GLN A 384 -8.31 -21.73 -4.18
C GLN A 384 -7.81 -21.39 -5.59
N LEU A 385 -8.59 -20.65 -6.39
CA LEU A 385 -8.15 -20.15 -7.68
C LEU A 385 -6.86 -19.32 -7.57
N PHE A 386 -6.78 -18.45 -6.56
CA PHE A 386 -5.59 -17.63 -6.29
C PHE A 386 -4.34 -18.47 -5.96
N ARG A 387 -4.52 -19.64 -5.35
CA ARG A 387 -3.44 -20.56 -4.97
C ARG A 387 -3.09 -21.57 -6.07
N ASP A 388 -3.62 -21.37 -7.27
CA ASP A 388 -3.52 -22.31 -8.39
C ASP A 388 -4.08 -23.72 -8.05
N GLU A 389 -4.99 -23.82 -7.06
CA GLU A 389 -5.73 -25.04 -6.71
C GLU A 389 -6.99 -25.16 -7.58
N PHE A 390 -6.80 -25.21 -8.91
CA PHE A 390 -7.87 -25.13 -9.92
C PHE A 390 -8.99 -26.15 -9.71
N ASN A 391 -8.62 -27.43 -9.57
CA ASN A 391 -9.57 -28.51 -9.38
C ASN A 391 -10.47 -28.29 -8.15
N SER A 392 -9.87 -27.89 -7.02
CA SER A 392 -10.61 -27.57 -5.79
C SER A 392 -11.55 -26.38 -6.02
N SER A 393 -11.03 -25.28 -6.59
CA SER A 393 -11.81 -24.07 -6.88
C SER A 393 -13.05 -24.37 -7.71
N PHE A 394 -12.87 -25.19 -8.76
CA PHE A 394 -13.95 -25.56 -9.65
C PHE A 394 -15.01 -26.40 -8.93
N LEU A 395 -14.61 -27.42 -8.17
CA LEU A 395 -15.56 -28.28 -7.45
C LEU A 395 -16.32 -27.53 -6.36
N VAL A 396 -15.67 -26.60 -5.66
CA VAL A 396 -16.32 -25.74 -4.66
C VAL A 396 -17.35 -24.82 -5.34
N CYS A 397 -16.98 -24.16 -6.45
CA CYS A 397 -17.93 -23.35 -7.22
C CYS A 397 -19.09 -24.18 -7.79
N TRP A 398 -18.82 -25.38 -8.31
CA TRP A 398 -19.84 -26.27 -8.83
C TRP A 398 -20.86 -26.63 -7.76
N THR A 399 -20.39 -27.06 -6.58
CA THR A 399 -21.24 -27.39 -5.43
C THR A 399 -22.11 -26.20 -5.02
N LEU A 400 -21.55 -24.99 -5.08
CA LEU A 400 -22.27 -23.76 -4.80
C LEU A 400 -23.42 -23.50 -5.80
N ILE A 401 -23.11 -23.57 -7.10
CA ILE A 401 -24.10 -23.37 -8.18
C ILE A 401 -25.20 -24.43 -8.09
N GLU A 402 -24.84 -25.70 -7.95
CA GLU A 402 -25.77 -26.81 -7.84
C GLU A 402 -26.69 -26.66 -6.63
N GLY A 403 -26.14 -26.28 -5.47
CA GLY A 403 -26.90 -26.02 -4.26
C GLY A 403 -27.91 -24.88 -4.41
N ILE A 404 -27.49 -23.78 -5.04
CA ILE A 404 -28.35 -22.63 -5.33
C ILE A 404 -29.53 -23.03 -6.24
N ILE A 405 -29.23 -23.70 -7.36
CA ILE A 405 -30.24 -24.07 -8.37
C ILE A 405 -31.25 -25.06 -7.77
N THR A 406 -30.75 -26.05 -7.02
CA THR A 406 -31.60 -27.04 -6.34
C THR A 406 -32.51 -26.38 -5.31
N ASN A 407 -31.99 -25.42 -4.53
CA ASN A 407 -32.79 -24.71 -3.54
C ASN A 407 -33.84 -23.81 -4.19
N ASN A 408 -33.50 -23.09 -5.26
CA ASN A 408 -34.46 -22.28 -6.01
C ASN A 408 -35.58 -23.13 -6.62
N TRP A 409 -35.23 -24.29 -7.18
CA TRP A 409 -36.21 -25.23 -7.71
C TRP A 409 -37.16 -25.76 -6.62
N LYS A 410 -36.61 -26.08 -5.43
CA LYS A 410 -37.40 -26.48 -4.27
C LYS A 410 -38.37 -25.37 -3.85
N ASN A 411 -37.87 -24.15 -3.64
CA ASN A 411 -38.68 -23.00 -3.27
C ASN A 411 -39.78 -22.71 -4.29
N TYR A 412 -39.48 -22.84 -5.58
CA TYR A 412 -40.47 -22.70 -6.64
C TYR A 412 -41.61 -23.73 -6.49
N LYS A 413 -41.29 -25.02 -6.33
CA LYS A 413 -42.32 -26.06 -6.17
C LYS A 413 -43.15 -25.85 -4.90
N ASP A 414 -42.51 -25.45 -3.81
CA ASP A 414 -43.18 -25.14 -2.55
C ASP A 414 -44.15 -23.98 -2.75
N SER A 415 -43.73 -22.91 -3.42
CA SER A 415 -44.59 -21.75 -3.73
C SER A 415 -45.77 -22.08 -4.66
N LYS A 416 -45.62 -23.08 -5.54
CA LYS A 416 -46.67 -23.57 -6.44
C LYS A 416 -47.52 -24.67 -5.82
N GLY A 417 -47.24 -25.07 -4.57
CA GLY A 417 -47.96 -26.15 -3.88
C GLY A 417 -47.78 -27.53 -4.50
N ILE A 418 -46.78 -27.73 -5.36
CA ILE A 418 -46.56 -28.98 -6.13
C ILE A 418 -46.21 -30.14 -5.19
N GLU A 419 -45.53 -29.88 -4.07
CA GLU A 419 -45.13 -30.92 -3.10
C GLU A 419 -46.19 -31.23 -2.02
N SER A 420 -47.27 -30.44 -1.93
CA SER A 420 -48.23 -30.50 -0.81
C SER A 420 -49.31 -31.60 -0.93
N LYS A 421 -49.48 -32.22 -2.10
CA LYS A 421 -50.40 -33.37 -2.23
C LYS A 421 -49.70 -34.68 -1.86
N LYS A 422 -49.33 -34.80 -0.57
CA LYS A 422 -49.01 -36.08 0.12
C LYS A 422 -50.22 -37.04 0.22
N GLY A 423 -51.21 -36.91 -0.67
CA GLY A 423 -52.36 -37.79 -0.77
C GLY A 423 -52.08 -38.94 -1.72
N LYS A 424 -51.51 -40.04 -1.21
CA LYS A 424 -51.71 -41.44 -1.64
C LYS A 424 -51.61 -41.83 -3.13
N SER A 425 -51.15 -40.97 -4.04
CA SER A 425 -50.89 -41.41 -5.41
C SER A 425 -49.54 -42.14 -5.48
N LYS A 426 -49.59 -43.49 -5.46
CA LYS A 426 -48.49 -44.40 -5.84
C LYS A 426 -48.11 -44.30 -7.33
N SER A 427 -48.45 -43.21 -8.03
CA SER A 427 -47.93 -43.00 -9.38
C SER A 427 -46.43 -42.77 -9.29
N LYS A 428 -45.66 -43.54 -10.06
CA LYS A 428 -44.19 -43.55 -10.23
C LYS A 428 -43.61 -42.20 -10.73
N SER A 429 -44.06 -41.08 -10.18
CA SER A 429 -43.38 -39.80 -10.29
C SER A 429 -42.08 -39.96 -9.53
N LYS A 430 -40.98 -40.19 -10.27
CA LYS A 430 -39.61 -40.14 -9.77
C LYS A 430 -39.51 -39.06 -8.72
N SER A 431 -39.19 -39.47 -7.49
CA SER A 431 -39.11 -38.54 -6.37
C SER A 431 -38.02 -37.51 -6.68
N ASN A 432 -38.04 -36.32 -6.07
CA ASN A 432 -36.98 -35.32 -6.27
C ASN A 432 -35.55 -35.86 -6.07
N ARG A 433 -35.38 -36.98 -5.34
CA ARG A 433 -34.08 -37.64 -5.19
C ARG A 433 -33.54 -38.24 -6.48
N ASP A 434 -34.43 -38.52 -7.44
CA ASP A 434 -34.09 -39.20 -8.69
C ASP A 434 -33.84 -38.21 -9.85
N MET A 435 -34.19 -36.93 -9.68
CA MET A 435 -33.94 -35.89 -10.67
C MET A 435 -32.58 -35.25 -10.40
N GLY A 436 -31.53 -35.71 -11.09
CA GLY A 436 -30.23 -35.06 -11.05
C GLY A 436 -30.28 -33.62 -11.60
N ILE A 437 -29.22 -32.85 -11.35
CA ILE A 437 -29.10 -31.44 -11.72
C ILE A 437 -29.48 -31.12 -13.18
N ARG A 438 -29.20 -32.02 -14.13
CA ARG A 438 -29.63 -31.91 -15.53
C ARG A 438 -31.15 -31.78 -15.68
N GLY A 439 -31.90 -32.60 -14.96
CA GLY A 439 -33.35 -32.55 -14.98
C GLY A 439 -33.87 -31.25 -14.36
N ILE A 440 -33.26 -30.85 -13.23
CA ILE A 440 -33.61 -29.59 -12.55
C ILE A 440 -33.37 -28.39 -13.48
N LEU A 441 -32.25 -28.34 -14.21
CA LEU A 441 -31.94 -27.26 -15.16
C LEU A 441 -32.97 -27.18 -16.29
N LYS A 442 -33.27 -28.31 -16.93
CA LYS A 442 -34.25 -28.38 -18.03
C LYS A 442 -35.65 -27.95 -17.59
N GLU A 443 -36.08 -28.42 -16.43
CA GLU A 443 -37.37 -28.04 -15.87
C GLU A 443 -37.39 -26.58 -15.44
N SER A 444 -36.33 -26.09 -14.80
CA SER A 444 -36.19 -24.68 -14.39
C SER A 444 -36.23 -23.73 -15.60
N LYS A 445 -35.63 -24.12 -16.72
CA LYS A 445 -35.74 -23.41 -18.00
C LYS A 445 -37.17 -23.45 -18.54
N ARG A 446 -37.81 -24.62 -18.55
CA ARG A 446 -39.18 -24.80 -19.05
C ARG A 446 -40.18 -23.89 -18.32
N VAL A 447 -40.02 -23.72 -17.01
CA VAL A 447 -40.89 -22.86 -16.20
C VAL A 447 -40.41 -21.41 -16.11
N GLY A 448 -39.33 -21.05 -16.81
CA GLY A 448 -38.80 -19.70 -16.85
C GLY A 448 -38.15 -19.21 -15.55
N ILE A 449 -37.61 -20.11 -14.72
CA ILE A 449 -36.75 -19.75 -13.58
C ILE A 449 -35.35 -19.38 -14.06
N ILE A 450 -34.82 -20.11 -15.05
CA ILE A 450 -33.47 -19.91 -15.60
C ILE A 450 -33.56 -19.55 -17.08
N GLN A 451 -32.81 -18.53 -17.51
CA GLN A 451 -32.68 -18.16 -18.92
C GLN A 451 -31.95 -19.25 -19.73
N ASN A 452 -32.38 -19.45 -20.99
CA ASN A 452 -31.82 -20.42 -21.93
C ASN A 452 -30.27 -20.38 -22.01
N ASP A 453 -29.72 -19.17 -22.08
CA ASP A 453 -28.28 -18.99 -22.22
C ASP A 453 -27.50 -19.37 -20.98
N LEU A 454 -27.99 -19.02 -19.78
CA LEU A 454 -27.37 -19.44 -18.53
C LEU A 454 -27.44 -20.96 -18.38
N GLU A 455 -28.56 -21.58 -18.77
CA GLU A 455 -28.68 -23.05 -18.74
C GLU A 455 -27.60 -23.71 -19.61
N ASN A 456 -27.37 -23.22 -20.83
CA ASN A 456 -26.31 -23.73 -21.70
C ASN A 456 -24.91 -23.60 -21.08
N VAL A 457 -24.61 -22.47 -20.43
CA VAL A 457 -23.33 -22.25 -19.72
C VAL A 457 -23.17 -23.28 -18.60
N ILE A 458 -24.19 -23.46 -17.76
CA ILE A 458 -24.14 -24.40 -16.63
C ILE A 458 -24.07 -25.85 -17.13
N ASP A 459 -24.79 -26.20 -18.20
CA ASP A 459 -24.76 -27.55 -18.79
C ASP A 459 -23.34 -27.90 -19.28
N SER A 460 -22.67 -26.96 -19.94
CA SER A 460 -21.27 -27.11 -20.38
C SER A 460 -20.31 -27.30 -19.20
N LEU A 461 -20.44 -26.49 -18.15
CA LEU A 461 -19.61 -26.63 -16.94
C LEU A 461 -19.87 -27.96 -16.22
N ARG A 462 -21.11 -28.46 -16.24
CA ARG A 462 -21.44 -29.79 -15.73
C ARG A 462 -20.74 -30.89 -16.51
N GLU A 463 -20.68 -30.79 -17.83
CA GLU A 463 -19.98 -31.78 -18.67
C GLU A 463 -18.51 -31.82 -18.31
N LYS A 464 -17.85 -30.67 -18.18
CA LYS A 464 -16.46 -30.57 -17.69
C LYS A 464 -16.28 -31.19 -16.30
N ARG A 465 -17.22 -30.91 -15.38
CA ARG A 465 -17.23 -31.53 -14.06
C ARG A 465 -17.30 -33.05 -14.17
N ASN A 466 -18.19 -33.57 -15.00
CA ASN A 466 -18.41 -35.01 -15.14
C ASN A 466 -17.21 -35.67 -15.78
N ASP A 467 -16.61 -35.04 -16.79
CA ASP A 467 -15.38 -35.52 -17.40
C ASP A 467 -14.25 -35.57 -16.38
N TYR A 468 -14.06 -34.49 -15.61
CA TYR A 468 -13.09 -34.43 -14.52
C TYR A 468 -13.36 -35.51 -13.46
N VAL A 469 -14.58 -35.62 -12.92
CA VAL A 469 -14.88 -36.53 -11.80
C VAL A 469 -14.88 -38.00 -12.21
N HIS A 470 -15.35 -38.33 -13.42
CA HIS A 470 -15.52 -39.71 -13.85
C HIS A 470 -14.37 -40.25 -14.69
N ASN A 471 -13.63 -39.40 -15.42
CA ASN A 471 -12.56 -39.85 -16.32
C ASN A 471 -11.15 -39.60 -15.76
N ASN A 472 -10.98 -38.88 -14.64
CA ASN A 472 -9.63 -38.51 -14.20
C ASN A 472 -8.73 -39.62 -13.73
N MET A 473 -9.29 -40.72 -13.21
CA MET A 473 -8.44 -41.83 -12.80
C MET A 473 -7.70 -42.46 -13.99
N ASP A 474 -8.21 -42.28 -15.22
CA ASP A 474 -7.67 -42.95 -16.41
C ASP A 474 -6.99 -42.00 -17.41
N LYS A 475 -7.27 -40.68 -17.38
CA LYS A 475 -6.91 -39.77 -18.49
C LYS A 475 -6.13 -38.50 -18.13
N ASN A 476 -5.78 -38.24 -16.86
CA ASN A 476 -5.10 -37.01 -16.44
C ASN A 476 -5.77 -35.72 -17.00
N VAL A 477 -7.10 -35.65 -16.92
CA VAL A 477 -7.89 -34.48 -17.35
C VAL A 477 -7.90 -33.45 -16.22
N ASP A 478 -6.92 -32.55 -16.22
CA ASP A 478 -6.94 -31.42 -15.30
C ASP A 478 -7.84 -30.28 -15.78
N LEU A 479 -8.52 -29.63 -14.83
CA LEU A 479 -9.29 -28.43 -15.12
C LEU A 479 -8.34 -27.25 -15.29
N SER A 480 -8.50 -26.52 -16.38
CA SER A 480 -7.67 -25.36 -16.65
C SER A 480 -8.03 -24.18 -15.74
N ARG A 481 -7.09 -23.24 -15.57
CA ARG A 481 -7.36 -21.94 -14.92
C ARG A 481 -8.56 -21.22 -15.55
N LYS A 482 -8.72 -21.36 -16.87
CA LYS A 482 -9.84 -20.80 -17.64
C LYS A 482 -11.18 -21.39 -17.21
N ASP A 483 -11.27 -22.72 -17.07
CA ASP A 483 -12.49 -23.39 -16.62
C ASP A 483 -12.90 -22.92 -15.22
N CYS A 484 -11.92 -22.76 -14.34
CA CYS A 484 -12.11 -22.30 -12.97
C CYS A 484 -12.56 -20.84 -12.91
N PHE A 485 -11.98 -19.98 -13.75
CA PHE A 485 -12.42 -18.59 -13.86
C PHE A 485 -13.85 -18.51 -14.41
N CYS A 486 -14.18 -19.30 -15.43
CA CYS A 486 -15.51 -19.32 -16.03
C CYS A 486 -16.61 -19.75 -15.03
N ILE A 487 -16.36 -20.81 -14.25
CA ILE A 487 -17.34 -21.25 -13.24
C ILE A 487 -17.46 -20.25 -12.09
N LEU A 488 -16.36 -19.62 -11.68
CA LEU A 488 -16.38 -18.58 -10.65
C LEU A 488 -17.19 -17.35 -11.11
N GLN A 489 -17.00 -16.88 -12.35
CA GLN A 489 -17.79 -15.79 -12.91
C GLN A 489 -19.27 -16.17 -13.04
N THR A 490 -19.57 -17.41 -13.43
CA THR A 490 -20.95 -17.92 -13.48
C THR A 490 -21.58 -17.90 -12.09
N ALA A 491 -20.86 -18.35 -11.05
CA ALA A 491 -21.31 -18.29 -9.66
C ALA A 491 -21.54 -16.84 -9.21
N ALA A 492 -20.62 -15.91 -9.56
CA ALA A 492 -20.73 -14.51 -9.22
C ALA A 492 -22.01 -13.87 -9.79
N VAL A 493 -22.29 -14.11 -11.07
CA VAL A 493 -23.49 -13.63 -11.77
C VAL A 493 -24.77 -14.17 -11.10
N ILE A 494 -24.81 -15.46 -10.77
CA ILE A 494 -25.94 -16.07 -10.06
C ILE A 494 -26.13 -15.43 -8.67
N ILE A 495 -25.07 -15.30 -7.87
CA ILE A 495 -25.13 -14.75 -6.52
C ILE A 495 -25.58 -13.29 -6.53
N LYS A 496 -25.07 -12.46 -7.46
CA LYS A 496 -25.48 -11.06 -7.61
C LYS A 496 -27.00 -10.93 -7.78
N LYS A 497 -27.60 -11.73 -8.66
CA LYS A 497 -29.05 -11.68 -8.91
C LYS A 497 -29.84 -12.07 -7.66
N LEU A 498 -29.42 -13.11 -6.95
CA LEU A 498 -30.07 -13.54 -5.71
C LEU A 498 -30.01 -12.46 -4.64
N LEU A 499 -28.85 -11.83 -4.46
CA LEU A 499 -28.67 -10.73 -3.51
C LEU A 499 -29.51 -9.50 -3.85
N GLN A 500 -29.76 -9.27 -5.14
CA GLN A 500 -30.67 -8.23 -5.64
C GLN A 500 -32.16 -8.61 -5.55
N GLY A 501 -32.49 -9.82 -5.07
CA GLY A 501 -33.86 -10.34 -5.08
C GLY A 501 -34.43 -10.57 -6.48
N LYS A 502 -33.58 -10.63 -7.50
CA LYS A 502 -33.96 -10.83 -8.89
C LYS A 502 -34.03 -12.32 -9.22
N SER A 503 -34.96 -12.67 -10.10
CA SER A 503 -35.07 -14.02 -10.65
C SER A 503 -33.92 -14.31 -11.61
N LEU A 504 -33.50 -15.59 -11.69
CA LEU A 504 -32.46 -16.08 -12.62
C LEU A 504 -32.95 -16.12 -14.09
N ASN A 505 -34.07 -15.48 -14.41
CA ASN A 505 -34.55 -15.29 -15.77
C ASN A 505 -34.31 -13.86 -16.30
N SER A 506 -33.74 -12.98 -15.47
CA SER A 506 -33.59 -11.54 -15.75
C SER A 506 -32.12 -11.10 -15.78
N TYR A 507 -31.34 -11.73 -16.65
CA TYR A 507 -29.95 -11.33 -16.84
C TYR A 507 -29.83 -10.14 -17.79
N ASP A 508 -28.80 -9.34 -17.53
CA ASP A 508 -28.34 -8.41 -18.55
C ASP A 508 -27.70 -9.25 -19.66
N THR A 509 -28.08 -8.98 -20.91
CA THR A 509 -27.46 -9.59 -22.10
C THR A 509 -25.94 -9.47 -22.06
N GLU A 510 -25.41 -8.37 -21.53
CA GLU A 510 -23.97 -8.15 -21.42
C GLU A 510 -23.28 -9.13 -20.45
N GLU A 511 -23.86 -9.39 -19.28
CA GLU A 511 -23.31 -10.34 -18.30
C GLU A 511 -23.24 -11.75 -18.89
N ILE A 512 -24.28 -12.17 -19.61
CA ILE A 512 -24.33 -13.48 -20.27
C ILE A 512 -23.34 -13.57 -21.43
N ASP A 513 -23.21 -12.51 -22.23
CA ASP A 513 -22.28 -12.49 -23.36
C ASP A 513 -20.82 -12.57 -22.90
N ILE A 514 -20.48 -11.96 -21.76
CA ILE A 514 -19.17 -12.14 -21.11
C ILE A 514 -18.95 -13.62 -20.76
N LEU A 515 -19.93 -14.28 -20.14
CA LEU A 515 -19.81 -15.71 -19.81
C LEU A 515 -19.67 -16.59 -21.06
N LYS A 516 -20.42 -16.31 -22.12
CA LYS A 516 -20.32 -17.04 -23.41
C LYS A 516 -18.94 -16.84 -24.05
N LYS A 517 -18.41 -15.60 -24.05
CA LYS A 517 -17.06 -15.30 -24.56
C LYS A 517 -16.00 -16.06 -23.76
N LEU A 518 -16.14 -16.15 -22.43
CA LEU A 518 -15.24 -16.92 -21.59
C LEU A 518 -15.28 -18.43 -21.89
N LEU A 519 -16.41 -18.97 -22.36
CA LEU A 519 -16.47 -20.36 -22.82
C LEU A 519 -15.78 -20.55 -24.18
N ILE A 520 -16.03 -19.65 -25.15
CA ILE A 520 -15.65 -19.83 -26.56
C ILE A 520 -14.20 -19.39 -26.86
N ASN A 521 -13.72 -18.26 -26.33
CA ASN A 521 -12.58 -17.50 -26.90
C ASN A 521 -11.23 -17.62 -26.18
N PHE A 522 -10.89 -18.76 -25.59
CA PHE A 522 -9.55 -19.03 -25.02
C PHE A 522 -9.24 -20.53 -25.08
#